data_AF-A0A432ZY35-F1
#
_entry.id   AF-A0A432ZY35-F1
#
_cell.length_a   1.000
_cell.length_b   1.000
_cell.length_c   1.000
_cell.angle_alpha   90.00
_cell.angle_beta   90.00
_cell.angle_gamma   90.00
#
_symmetry.space_group_name_H-M   'P 1'
#
loop_
_entity.id
_entity.type
_entity.pdbx_description
1 polymer ?
#
loop_
_entity_poly.entity_id
_entity_poly.type
_entity_poly.pdbx_seq_one_letter_code
_entity_poly.pdbx_strand_id
1 'polypeptide(L)'
;MTKVTPDRPRFVCGAIGPTNRTLSISPSVENPALRNVTFDELVEAYSEQVRGLLDGGVDILLIETIFDTANAKAALYAISQVEAEGRTPLGDSEEAPSH
;
A
#
# COMPACT_ATOMS: atom_id res chain seq x y z
N MET A 1 17.65 1.50 -12.26
CA MET A 1 17.36 2.50 -13.31
C MET A 1 18.04 3.84 -13.03
N THR A 2 17.88 4.42 -11.85
CA THR A 2 18.69 5.57 -11.36
C THR A 2 20.18 5.23 -11.23
N LYS A 3 20.52 4.06 -10.67
CA LYS A 3 21.92 3.58 -10.56
C LYS A 3 22.67 3.47 -11.89
N VAL A 4 21.95 3.41 -13.02
CA VAL A 4 22.55 3.25 -14.36
C VAL A 4 22.75 4.60 -15.07
N THR A 5 21.91 5.61 -14.79
CA THR A 5 22.10 6.99 -15.28
C THR A 5 21.81 7.98 -14.14
N PRO A 6 22.81 8.28 -13.29
CA PRO A 6 22.62 9.13 -12.10
C PRO A 6 22.20 10.56 -12.43
N ASP A 7 22.54 11.05 -13.63
CA ASP A 7 22.16 12.35 -14.18
C ASP A 7 20.67 12.46 -14.54
N ARG A 8 19.97 11.31 -14.63
CA ARG A 8 18.53 11.26 -14.90
C ARG A 8 17.86 10.18 -14.03
N PRO A 9 17.56 10.49 -12.76
CA PRO A 9 16.92 9.54 -11.84
C PRO A 9 15.51 9.17 -12.33
N ARG A 10 15.10 7.92 -12.07
CA ARG A 10 13.72 7.43 -12.23
C ARG A 10 13.32 6.69 -10.97
N PHE A 11 12.08 6.85 -10.55
CA PHE A 11 11.50 6.17 -9.41
C PHE A 11 10.50 5.11 -9.86
N VAL A 12 10.39 4.05 -9.08
CA VAL A 12 9.41 2.98 -9.24
C VAL A 12 8.39 3.10 -8.12
N CYS A 13 7.14 3.39 -8.49
CA CYS A 13 6.03 3.42 -7.53
C CYS A 13 5.30 2.07 -7.53
N GLY A 14 5.20 1.44 -6.36
CA GLY A 14 4.32 0.31 -6.13
C GLY A 14 2.88 0.77 -5.92
N ALA A 15 2.01 0.53 -6.90
CA ALA A 15 0.61 0.93 -6.83
C ALA A 15 -0.20 0.01 -5.89
N ILE A 16 -0.97 0.63 -5.00
CA ILE A 16 -1.90 0.00 -4.06
C ILE A 16 -3.30 0.55 -4.37
N GLY A 17 -4.05 -0.18 -5.20
CA GLY A 17 -5.40 0.19 -5.59
C GLY A 17 -6.46 -0.11 -4.52
N PRO A 18 -7.73 0.30 -4.76
CA PRO A 18 -8.84 -0.23 -3.99
C PRO A 18 -8.93 -1.71 -4.35
N THR A 19 -8.88 -2.61 -3.35
CA THR A 19 -9.16 -4.03 -3.65
C THR A 19 -10.53 -4.15 -4.34
N ASN A 20 -10.84 -5.32 -4.93
CA ASN A 20 -12.18 -5.57 -5.49
C ASN A 20 -13.29 -5.64 -4.41
N ARG A 21 -12.98 -5.37 -3.14
CA ARG A 21 -13.91 -5.33 -2.01
C ARG A 21 -13.88 -3.97 -1.30
N THR A 22 -15.03 -3.47 -0.92
CA THR A 22 -15.23 -2.17 -0.26
C THR A 22 -15.85 -2.35 1.12
N LEU A 23 -15.43 -1.55 2.10
CA LEU A 23 -16.00 -1.54 3.46
C LEU A 23 -17.26 -0.66 3.58
N SER A 24 -17.42 0.30 2.67
CA SER A 24 -18.46 1.32 2.73
C SER A 24 -19.78 0.92 2.08
N ILE A 25 -19.77 -0.08 1.19
CA ILE A 25 -20.96 -0.47 0.42
C ILE A 25 -21.36 -1.90 0.79
N SER A 26 -22.60 -2.04 1.28
CA SER A 26 -23.20 -3.36 1.43
C SER A 26 -23.46 -3.97 0.05
N PRO A 27 -23.14 -5.25 -0.18
CA PRO A 27 -23.51 -5.95 -1.42
C PRO A 27 -25.03 -6.22 -1.53
N SER A 28 -25.80 -6.00 -0.46
CA SER A 28 -27.23 -6.29 -0.42
C SER A 28 -28.04 -5.03 -0.14
N VAL A 29 -28.97 -4.74 -1.05
CA VAL A 29 -29.95 -3.65 -0.91
C VAL A 29 -30.85 -3.89 0.31
N GLU A 30 -31.16 -5.16 0.61
CA GLU A 30 -32.07 -5.55 1.69
C GLU A 30 -31.40 -5.57 3.06
N ASN A 31 -30.06 -5.63 3.10
CA ASN A 31 -29.30 -5.60 4.34
C ASN A 31 -28.14 -4.59 4.25
N PRO A 32 -28.41 -3.29 4.51
CA PRO A 32 -27.40 -2.23 4.42
C PRO A 32 -26.28 -2.35 5.47
N ALA A 33 -26.48 -3.17 6.51
CA ALA A 33 -25.47 -3.45 7.53
C ALA A 33 -24.49 -4.56 7.10
N LEU A 34 -24.82 -5.35 6.08
CA LEU A 34 -23.93 -6.40 5.61
C LEU A 34 -22.62 -5.79 5.09
N ARG A 35 -21.50 -6.43 5.40
CA ARG A 35 -20.18 -6.09 4.90
C ARG A 35 -19.60 -7.31 4.20
N ASN A 36 -19.03 -7.09 3.02
CA ASN A 36 -18.43 -8.16 2.20
C ASN A 36 -17.03 -8.57 2.67
N VAL A 37 -16.39 -7.72 3.47
CA VAL A 37 -15.03 -7.88 3.97
C VAL A 37 -14.92 -7.12 5.28
N THR A 38 -14.06 -7.60 6.17
CA THR A 38 -13.73 -6.97 7.44
C THR A 38 -12.52 -6.06 7.29
N PHE A 39 -12.29 -5.20 8.28
CA PHE A 39 -11.09 -4.35 8.30
C PHE A 39 -9.81 -5.20 8.36
N ASP A 40 -9.81 -6.23 9.20
CA ASP A 40 -8.64 -7.10 9.41
C ASP A 40 -8.29 -7.90 8.15
N GLU A 41 -9.28 -8.42 7.42
CA GLU A 41 -9.06 -9.10 6.13
C GLU A 41 -8.45 -8.14 5.08
N LEU A 42 -8.84 -6.86 5.08
CA LEU A 42 -8.21 -5.88 4.20
C LEU A 42 -6.80 -5.53 4.62
N VAL A 43 -6.54 -5.40 5.93
CA VAL A 43 -5.19 -5.18 6.45
C VAL A 43 -4.29 -6.33 6.04
N GLU A 44 -4.72 -7.59 6.20
CA GLU A 44 -3.95 -8.77 5.79
C GLU A 44 -3.62 -8.73 4.30
N ALA A 45 -4.62 -8.51 3.45
CA ALA A 45 -4.44 -8.43 2.00
C ALA A 45 -3.49 -7.28 1.58
N TYR A 46 -3.65 -6.10 2.18
CA TYR A 46 -2.76 -4.97 1.91
C TYR A 46 -1.34 -5.25 2.42
N SER A 47 -1.17 -5.88 3.57
CA SER A 47 0.16 -6.23 4.10
C SER A 47 0.87 -7.22 3.19
N GLU A 48 0.18 -8.23 2.64
CA GLU A 48 0.78 -9.13 1.63
C GLU A 48 1.25 -8.36 0.38
N GLN A 49 0.39 -7.49 -0.17
CA GLN A 49 0.74 -6.66 -1.32
C GLN A 49 1.93 -5.74 -1.03
N VAL A 50 1.95 -5.06 0.12
CA VAL A 50 3.03 -4.17 0.54
C VAL A 50 4.34 -4.94 0.63
N ARG A 51 4.35 -6.12 1.27
CA ARG A 51 5.54 -6.97 1.34
C ARG A 51 6.06 -7.32 -0.05
N GLY A 52 5.18 -7.76 -0.97
CA GLY A 52 5.57 -8.07 -2.34
C GLY A 52 6.15 -6.87 -3.11
N LEU A 53 5.59 -5.68 -2.92
CA LEU A 53 6.11 -4.44 -3.53
C LEU A 53 7.49 -4.07 -2.96
N LEU A 54 7.67 -4.16 -1.64
CA LEU A 54 8.94 -3.90 -0.98
C LEU A 54 10.01 -4.92 -1.40
N ASP A 55 9.68 -6.20 -1.51
CA ASP A 55 10.57 -7.24 -2.06
C ASP A 55 10.95 -6.97 -3.52
N GLY A 56 10.05 -6.34 -4.28
CA GLY A 56 10.30 -5.85 -5.63
C GLY A 56 11.21 -4.62 -5.70
N GLY A 57 11.56 -4.00 -4.57
CA GLY A 57 12.45 -2.85 -4.50
C GLY A 57 11.84 -1.56 -5.02
N VAL A 58 10.56 -1.31 -4.74
CA VAL A 58 9.92 -0.03 -5.07
C VAL A 58 10.53 1.11 -4.25
N ASP A 59 10.58 2.29 -4.85
CA ASP A 59 11.06 3.51 -4.20
C ASP A 59 9.93 4.19 -3.40
N ILE A 60 8.68 4.03 -3.85
CA ILE A 60 7.50 4.70 -3.29
C ILE A 60 6.34 3.71 -3.26
N LEU A 61 5.56 3.71 -2.18
CA LEU A 61 4.24 3.07 -2.13
C LEU A 61 3.17 4.12 -2.44
N LEU A 62 2.31 3.84 -3.41
CA LEU A 62 1.28 4.76 -3.88
C LEU A 62 -0.10 4.17 -3.67
N ILE A 63 -0.79 4.60 -2.62
CA ILE A 63 -2.22 4.32 -2.42
C ILE A 63 -3.00 5.15 -3.44
N GLU A 64 -3.67 4.49 -4.39
CA GLU A 64 -4.30 5.13 -5.53
C GLU A 64 -5.70 4.61 -5.80
N THR A 65 -6.49 5.38 -6.54
CA THR A 65 -7.86 5.03 -6.94
C THR A 65 -8.79 4.67 -5.75
N ILE A 66 -8.52 5.20 -4.55
CA ILE A 66 -9.37 4.94 -3.38
C ILE A 66 -10.68 5.71 -3.47
N PHE A 67 -11.80 4.97 -3.47
CA PHE A 67 -13.15 5.52 -3.36
C PHE A 67 -13.73 5.45 -1.94
N ASP A 68 -13.10 4.66 -1.06
CA ASP A 68 -13.55 4.41 0.31
C ASP A 68 -12.44 4.74 1.33
N THR A 69 -12.69 5.73 2.19
CA THR A 69 -11.76 6.15 3.24
C THR A 69 -11.42 5.02 4.22
N ALA A 70 -12.33 4.07 4.46
CA ALA A 70 -12.05 2.94 5.34
C ALA A 70 -11.02 1.98 4.73
N ASN A 71 -11.08 1.76 3.41
CA ASN A 71 -10.05 1.00 2.68
C ASN A 71 -8.70 1.73 2.71
N ALA A 72 -8.67 3.06 2.54
CA ALA A 72 -7.42 3.83 2.70
C ALA A 72 -6.83 3.66 4.10
N LYS A 73 -7.66 3.68 5.15
CA LYS A 73 -7.18 3.45 6.53
C LYS A 73 -6.62 2.05 6.72
N ALA A 74 -7.25 1.03 6.16
CA ALA A 74 -6.74 -0.33 6.19
C ALA A 74 -5.37 -0.44 5.48
N ALA A 75 -5.23 0.17 4.30
CA ALA A 75 -3.97 0.21 3.56
C ALA A 75 -2.87 0.94 4.35
N LEU A 76 -3.15 2.11 4.93
CA LEU A 76 -2.19 2.85 5.75
C LEU A 76 -1.76 2.06 7.00
N TYR A 77 -2.71 1.40 7.65
CA TYR A 77 -2.41 0.55 8.81
C TYR A 77 -1.55 -0.65 8.43
N ALA A 78 -1.85 -1.30 7.31
CA ALA A 78 -1.06 -2.40 6.77
C ALA A 78 0.37 -1.98 6.44
N ILE A 79 0.57 -0.80 5.83
CA ILE A 79 1.90 -0.23 5.59
C ILE A 79 2.64 -0.05 6.91
N SER A 80 2.01 0.59 7.91
CA SER A 80 2.63 0.82 9.22
C SER A 80 3.03 -0.48 9.94
N GLN A 81 2.23 -1.56 9.82
CA GLN A 81 2.59 -2.87 10.35
C GLN A 81 3.84 -3.45 9.68
N VAL A 82 3.90 -3.38 8.34
CA VAL A 82 5.05 -3.88 7.58
C VAL A 82 6.31 -3.04 7.84
N GLU A 83 6.16 -1.73 8.04
CA GLU A 83 7.27 -0.86 8.49
C GLU A 83 7.79 -1.25 9.87
N ALA A 84 6.89 -1.56 10.82
CA ALA A 84 7.26 -2.04 12.14
C ALA A 84 7.97 -3.41 12.11
N GLU A 85 7.79 -4.21 11.05
CA GLU A 85 8.55 -5.43 10.78
C GLU A 85 9.99 -5.14 10.27
N GLY A 86 10.36 -3.86 10.11
CA GLY A 86 11.67 -3.42 9.63
C GLY A 86 11.77 -3.37 8.10
N ARG A 87 10.64 -3.26 7.39
CA ARG A 87 10.60 -3.23 5.93
C ARG A 87 10.10 -1.87 5.45
N THR A 88 10.95 -1.12 4.77
CA THR A 88 10.64 0.20 4.21
C THR A 88 11.04 0.26 2.74
N PRO A 89 10.50 1.22 1.95
CA PRO A 89 11.02 1.51 0.62
C PRO A 89 12.53 1.82 0.66
N LEU A 90 13.23 1.53 -0.44
CA LEU A 90 14.69 1.62 -0.52
C LEU A 90 15.28 3.02 -0.21
N GLY A 91 14.46 4.07 -0.19
CA GLY A 91 14.87 5.46 0.06
C GLY A 91 14.65 5.99 1.49
N ASP A 92 13.99 5.23 2.37
CA ASP A 92 13.60 5.71 3.71
C ASP A 92 14.61 5.34 4.83
N SER A 93 15.70 4.63 4.51
CA SER A 93 16.85 4.58 5.42
C SER A 93 17.51 5.95 5.47
N GLU A 94 17.74 6.52 6.66
CA GLU A 94 18.39 7.83 6.90
C GLU A 94 19.75 8.03 6.19
N GLU A 95 20.28 7.03 5.49
CA GLU A 95 21.40 7.13 4.56
C GLU A 95 20.92 7.55 3.15
N ALA A 96 20.34 8.74 3.02
CA ALA A 96 20.30 9.39 1.72
C ALA A 96 21.76 9.69 1.29
N PRO A 97 22.19 9.34 0.07
CA PRO A 97 23.56 9.62 -0.36
C PRO A 97 23.78 11.13 -0.31
N SER A 98 24.73 11.56 0.53
CA SER A 98 25.25 12.92 0.55
C SER A 98 25.69 13.28 -0.87
N HIS A 99 24.94 14.17 -1.52
CA HIS A 99 25.37 14.83 -2.76
C HIS A 99 26.64 15.63 -2.53
#